data_AF-A3HTX7-F1
#
_entry.id   AF-A3HTX7-F1
#
_cell.length_a   1.000
_cell.length_b   1.000
_cell.length_c   1.000
_cell.angle_alpha   90.00
_cell.angle_beta   90.00
_cell.angle_gamma   90.00
#
_symmetry.space_group_name_H-M   'P 1'
#
loop_
_entity.id
_entity.type
_entity.pdbx_description
1 polymer ?
#
loop_
_entity_poly.entity_id
_entity_poly.type
_entity_poly.pdbx_seq_one_letter_code
_entity_poly.pdbx_strand_id
1 'polypeptide(L)'
;MTISKDIEVIVSSYGGVGTTFLINWLKKYRNTNHPDDDDGLKHLPVPPLSTNKELKCVYIYGNPELATVSLFRRDFHHMHSVKLLKLEKWRTNPISLEMKLSDYAAEGVDRFKFEKHFFNWYEDYLNCPTFFVKYDKIFDSLEPLFDFLEIPKKRISDFPKPIKRTSSLNELSEETQENLHQLYGDFNQKLARLPDYEIRIPEKTQSVLLSNLKLPYLGVWLDDKYFNLKKLIRNEVPYSMTLIQKIRDIKNQRYQNT
;
A
#
# COMPACT_ATOMS: atom_id res chain seq x y z
N MET A 1 -0.85 -0.84 14.13
CA MET A 1 -0.97 0.63 13.98
C MET A 1 -2.41 0.99 14.32
N THR A 2 -2.60 1.80 15.35
CA THR A 2 -3.92 2.33 15.69
C THR A 2 -4.03 3.71 15.05
N ILE A 3 -5.07 3.94 14.26
CA ILE A 3 -5.30 5.22 13.58
C ILE A 3 -6.21 6.11 14.40
N SER A 4 -6.20 7.41 14.08
CA SER A 4 -7.03 8.39 14.74
C SER A 4 -8.53 8.15 14.49
N LYS A 5 -9.34 8.50 15.49
CA LYS A 5 -10.80 8.28 15.49
C LYS A 5 -11.57 9.16 14.49
N ASP A 6 -10.92 10.20 13.98
CA ASP A 6 -11.48 11.15 13.02
C ASP A 6 -11.45 10.60 11.59
N ILE A 7 -10.59 9.63 11.27
CA ILE A 7 -10.60 8.96 9.96
C ILE A 7 -11.88 8.12 9.84
N GLU A 8 -12.68 8.43 8.84
CA GLU A 8 -13.95 7.77 8.54
C GLU A 8 -13.79 6.71 7.46
N VAL A 9 -12.91 6.97 6.48
CA VAL A 9 -12.69 6.07 5.34
C VAL A 9 -11.20 5.88 5.07
N ILE A 10 -10.76 4.64 4.89
CA ILE A 10 -9.41 4.36 4.36
C ILE A 10 -9.51 3.78 2.97
N VAL A 11 -8.76 4.34 2.03
CA VAL A 11 -8.53 3.74 0.72
C VAL A 11 -7.15 3.09 0.69
N SER A 12 -7.11 1.79 0.46
CA SER A 12 -5.88 1.01 0.38
C SER A 12 -5.84 0.14 -0.88
N SER A 13 -4.66 -0.41 -1.15
CA SER A 13 -4.39 -1.42 -2.15
C SER A 13 -3.00 -1.98 -1.92
N TYR A 14 -2.63 -3.04 -2.63
CA TYR A 14 -1.23 -3.49 -2.66
C TYR A 14 -0.33 -2.59 -3.53
N GLY A 15 -0.81 -1.46 -4.09
CA GLY A 15 -0.04 -0.55 -4.95
C GLY A 15 -0.24 -0.74 -6.45
N GLY A 16 0.15 0.26 -7.26
CA GLY A 16 0.07 0.19 -8.73
C GLY A 16 -1.34 0.26 -9.35
N VAL A 17 -2.40 0.30 -8.54
CA VAL A 17 -3.82 0.22 -8.95
C VAL A 17 -4.66 1.48 -8.66
N GLY A 18 -4.04 2.66 -8.62
CA GLY A 18 -4.77 3.93 -8.72
C GLY A 18 -5.59 4.37 -7.50
N THR A 19 -5.09 4.24 -6.27
CA THR A 19 -5.82 4.72 -5.07
C THR A 19 -5.93 6.25 -4.97
N THR A 20 -4.94 6.98 -5.51
CA THR A 20 -4.81 8.44 -5.35
C THR A 20 -6.00 9.24 -5.88
N PHE A 21 -6.60 8.84 -7.01
CA PHE A 21 -7.74 9.60 -7.56
C PHE A 21 -8.98 9.46 -6.65
N LEU A 22 -9.23 8.26 -6.11
CA LEU A 22 -10.37 8.01 -5.24
C LEU A 22 -10.21 8.77 -3.92
N ILE A 23 -9.02 8.75 -3.33
CA ILE A 23 -8.69 9.54 -2.14
C ILE A 23 -8.94 11.04 -2.38
N ASN A 24 -8.42 11.58 -3.49
CA ASN A 24 -8.59 12.99 -3.85
C ASN A 24 -10.05 13.40 -4.06
N TRP A 25 -10.90 12.48 -4.50
CA TRP A 25 -12.32 12.74 -4.62
C TRP A 25 -13.04 12.60 -3.28
N LEU A 26 -12.73 11.57 -2.49
CA LEU A 26 -13.38 11.28 -1.20
C LEU A 26 -13.13 12.35 -0.14
N LYS A 27 -11.96 13.00 -0.13
CA LYS A 27 -11.63 14.06 0.84
C LYS A 27 -12.60 15.25 0.82
N LYS A 28 -13.45 15.37 -0.21
CA LYS A 28 -14.51 16.38 -0.31
C LYS A 28 -15.73 16.05 0.54
N TYR A 29 -15.89 14.79 0.97
CA TYR A 29 -17.10 14.26 1.60
C TYR A 29 -16.84 13.49 2.90
N ARG A 30 -15.64 12.94 3.06
CA ARG A 30 -15.23 12.10 4.19
C ARG A 30 -13.83 12.45 4.64
N ASN A 31 -13.55 12.32 5.94
CA ASN A 31 -12.18 12.35 6.42
C ASN A 31 -11.48 11.03 6.09
N THR A 32 -10.40 11.11 5.30
CA THR A 32 -9.74 9.94 4.70
C THR A 32 -8.22 10.09 4.70
N ASN A 33 -7.52 9.03 4.32
CA ASN A 33 -6.05 9.04 4.29
C ASN A 33 -5.48 9.97 3.20
N HIS A 34 -4.20 10.35 3.32
CA HIS A 34 -3.55 11.34 2.46
C HIS A 34 -3.25 10.78 1.05
N PRO A 35 -3.55 11.51 -0.04
CA PRO A 35 -3.33 11.03 -1.41
C PRO A 35 -1.86 10.75 -1.73
N ASP A 36 -0.94 11.49 -1.11
CA ASP A 36 0.51 11.37 -1.28
C ASP A 36 1.17 10.47 -0.22
N ASP A 37 0.37 9.77 0.60
CA ASP A 37 0.85 8.86 1.66
C ASP A 37 1.63 9.53 2.80
N ASP A 38 1.45 10.84 3.03
CA ASP A 38 2.12 11.59 4.11
C ASP A 38 1.70 11.13 5.53
N ASP A 39 0.56 10.46 5.63
CA ASP A 39 0.08 9.80 6.85
C ASP A 39 0.54 8.34 6.98
N GLY A 40 1.18 7.80 5.94
CA GLY A 40 1.65 6.43 5.87
C GLY A 40 0.55 5.37 5.80
N LEU A 41 -0.72 5.74 5.60
CA LEU A 41 -1.85 4.81 5.68
C LEU A 41 -2.16 4.08 4.37
N LYS A 42 -1.64 4.53 3.22
CA LYS A 42 -1.80 3.78 1.96
C LYS A 42 -0.96 2.52 2.02
N HIS A 43 -1.42 1.40 1.45
CA HIS A 43 -0.57 0.22 1.26
C HIS A 43 0.00 -0.35 2.56
N LEU A 44 -0.69 -0.17 3.69
CA LEU A 44 -0.32 -0.85 4.93
C LEU A 44 -0.41 -2.36 4.71
N PRO A 45 0.58 -3.17 5.13
CA PRO A 45 0.56 -4.61 4.91
C PRO A 45 -0.66 -5.36 5.48
N VAL A 46 -1.33 -4.77 6.45
CA VAL A 46 -2.56 -5.26 7.09
C VAL A 46 -3.52 -4.08 7.31
N PRO A 47 -4.84 -4.31 7.40
CA PRO A 47 -5.80 -3.28 7.77
C PRO A 47 -5.40 -2.62 9.11
N PRO A 48 -5.45 -1.29 9.24
CA PRO A 48 -5.16 -0.65 10.52
C PRO A 48 -6.23 -0.97 11.55
N LEU A 49 -5.87 -0.84 12.83
CA LEU A 49 -6.85 -0.89 13.91
C LEU A 49 -7.38 0.53 14.15
N SER A 50 -8.67 0.66 14.45
CA SER A 50 -9.27 1.95 14.82
C SER A 50 -10.19 1.79 16.01
N THR A 51 -10.27 2.84 16.82
CA THR A 51 -11.33 2.97 17.84
C THR A 51 -12.61 3.55 17.25
N ASN A 52 -12.58 4.07 16.01
CA ASN A 52 -13.77 4.46 15.28
C ASN A 52 -14.50 3.20 14.79
N LYS A 53 -15.68 2.91 15.37
CA LYS A 53 -16.51 1.76 15.00
C LYS A 53 -17.17 1.91 13.63
N GLU A 54 -17.30 3.14 13.16
CA GLU A 54 -17.89 3.47 11.85
C GLU A 54 -16.84 3.52 10.73
N LEU A 55 -15.58 3.18 11.02
CA LEU A 55 -14.53 3.15 10.01
C LEU A 55 -14.92 2.20 8.88
N LYS A 56 -14.90 2.72 7.66
CA LYS A 56 -15.05 1.94 6.43
C LYS A 56 -13.74 1.90 5.66
N CYS A 57 -13.52 0.78 4.98
CA CYS A 57 -12.32 0.56 4.19
C CYS A 57 -12.74 0.35 2.72
N VAL A 58 -11.96 0.90 1.79
CA VAL A 58 -12.08 0.62 0.35
C VAL A 58 -10.74 0.04 -0.09
N TYR A 59 -10.77 -1.19 -0.60
CA TYR A 59 -9.59 -1.87 -1.08
C TYR A 59 -9.67 -2.06 -2.59
N ILE A 60 -8.79 -1.36 -3.31
CA ILE A 60 -8.70 -1.48 -4.77
C ILE A 60 -7.68 -2.56 -5.12
N TYR A 61 -8.03 -3.46 -6.02
CA TYR A 61 -7.13 -4.49 -6.54
C TYR A 61 -7.24 -4.60 -8.06
N GLY A 62 -6.31 -5.29 -8.70
CA GLY A 62 -6.33 -5.48 -10.15
C GLY A 62 -5.31 -6.52 -10.61
N ASN A 63 -4.86 -6.43 -11.85
CA ASN A 63 -3.80 -7.30 -12.36
C ASN A 63 -2.45 -6.96 -11.69
N PRO A 64 -1.80 -7.91 -10.98
CA PRO A 64 -0.52 -7.71 -10.29
C PRO A 64 0.67 -7.48 -11.23
N GLU A 65 0.65 -8.02 -12.45
CA GLU A 65 1.67 -7.78 -13.48
C GLU A 65 1.61 -6.30 -13.90
N LEU A 66 0.41 -5.80 -14.24
CA LEU A 66 0.22 -4.38 -14.57
C LEU A 66 0.54 -3.44 -13.39
N ALA A 67 0.27 -3.88 -12.16
CA ALA A 67 0.64 -3.13 -10.96
C ALA A 67 2.17 -3.03 -10.82
N THR A 68 2.90 -4.12 -11.08
CA THR A 68 4.37 -4.15 -11.11
C THR A 68 4.90 -3.16 -12.13
N VAL A 69 4.44 -3.25 -13.39
CA VAL A 69 4.84 -2.31 -14.47
C VAL A 69 4.57 -0.86 -14.07
N SER A 70 3.41 -0.61 -13.48
CA SER A 70 3.01 0.72 -13.02
C SER A 70 3.92 1.28 -11.92
N LEU A 71 4.47 0.44 -11.04
CA LEU A 71 5.39 0.87 -10.00
C LEU A 71 6.79 1.16 -10.56
N PHE A 72 7.32 0.27 -11.40
CA PHE A 72 8.63 0.48 -12.04
C PHE A 72 8.64 1.70 -12.96
N ARG A 73 7.59 1.91 -13.77
CA ARG A 73 7.48 3.08 -14.67
C ARG A 73 7.52 4.43 -13.94
N ARG A 74 7.19 4.45 -12.65
CA ARG A 74 7.13 5.68 -11.82
C ARG A 74 8.26 5.71 -10.78
N ASP A 75 9.23 4.80 -10.88
CA ASP A 75 10.34 4.66 -9.93
C ASP A 75 9.89 4.47 -8.46
N PHE A 76 8.73 3.82 -8.28
CA PHE A 76 8.16 3.57 -6.96
C PHE A 76 8.45 2.15 -6.44
N HIS A 77 9.06 1.28 -7.23
CA HIS A 77 9.33 -0.13 -6.86
C HIS A 77 10.11 -0.28 -5.55
N HIS A 78 11.17 0.52 -5.36
CA HIS A 78 11.98 0.45 -4.14
C HIS A 78 11.17 0.84 -2.90
N MET A 79 10.67 2.08 -2.85
CA MET A 79 9.93 2.60 -1.70
C MET A 79 8.70 1.75 -1.39
N HIS A 80 8.02 1.28 -2.43
CA HIS A 80 6.83 0.46 -2.29
C HIS A 80 7.16 -0.94 -1.74
N SER A 81 8.19 -1.62 -2.26
CA SER A 81 8.61 -2.92 -1.71
C SER A 81 9.10 -2.82 -0.26
N VAL A 82 9.83 -1.75 0.11
CA VAL A 82 10.21 -1.47 1.51
C VAL A 82 8.97 -1.42 2.41
N LYS A 83 7.90 -0.77 1.94
CA LYS A 83 6.67 -0.62 2.69
C LYS A 83 5.91 -1.95 2.83
N LEU A 84 5.73 -2.68 1.74
CA LEU A 84 5.00 -3.96 1.77
C LEU A 84 5.71 -5.04 2.59
N LEU A 85 7.05 -5.03 2.59
CA LEU A 85 7.87 -5.95 3.37
C LEU A 85 8.02 -5.57 4.84
N LYS A 86 7.29 -4.56 5.35
CA LYS A 86 7.47 -4.08 6.74
C LYS A 86 7.34 -5.19 7.78
N LEU A 87 6.51 -6.19 7.52
CA LEU A 87 6.27 -7.35 8.39
C LEU A 87 7.26 -8.52 8.18
N GLU A 88 8.14 -8.44 7.18
CA GLU A 88 9.02 -9.56 6.78
C GLU A 88 10.43 -9.09 6.35
N LYS A 89 10.88 -7.93 6.86
CA LYS A 89 12.19 -7.35 6.52
C LYS A 89 13.37 -8.29 6.77
N TRP A 90 13.22 -9.29 7.63
CA TRP A 90 14.25 -10.29 7.94
C TRP A 90 14.30 -11.48 6.96
N ARG A 91 13.31 -11.64 6.07
CA ARG A 91 13.25 -12.76 5.10
C ARG A 91 13.59 -12.33 3.68
N THR A 92 13.18 -11.12 3.31
CA THR A 92 13.23 -10.67 1.93
C THR A 92 13.76 -9.26 1.88
N ASN A 93 14.78 -9.03 1.06
CA ASN A 93 15.27 -7.68 0.79
C ASN A 93 14.30 -6.95 -0.14
N PRO A 94 14.11 -5.63 0.04
CA PRO A 94 13.36 -4.81 -0.89
C PRO A 94 14.04 -4.77 -2.26
N ILE A 95 13.27 -4.41 -3.29
CA ILE A 95 13.77 -4.19 -4.65
C ILE A 95 14.74 -3.00 -4.60
N SER A 96 15.92 -3.12 -5.22
CA SER A 96 16.88 -2.01 -5.29
C SER A 96 16.32 -0.84 -6.11
N LEU A 97 16.72 0.40 -5.77
CA LEU A 97 16.34 1.59 -6.53
C LEU A 97 16.77 1.51 -7.99
N GLU A 98 17.97 0.97 -8.24
CA GLU A 98 18.56 0.86 -9.59
C GLU A 98 18.10 -0.37 -10.39
N MET A 99 17.32 -1.27 -9.77
CA MET A 99 16.88 -2.50 -10.44
C MET A 99 15.88 -2.16 -11.55
N LYS A 100 16.09 -2.71 -12.74
CA LYS A 100 15.15 -2.58 -13.86
C LYS A 100 14.03 -3.62 -13.76
N LEU A 101 12.91 -3.33 -14.42
CA LEU A 101 11.77 -4.25 -14.48
C LEU A 101 12.14 -5.63 -15.06
N SER A 102 12.93 -5.65 -16.13
CA SER A 102 13.39 -6.89 -16.78
C SER A 102 14.22 -7.74 -15.83
N ASP A 103 15.15 -7.12 -15.10
CA ASP A 103 16.02 -7.81 -14.15
C ASP A 103 15.21 -8.35 -12.97
N TYR A 104 14.28 -7.54 -12.45
CA TYR A 104 13.34 -7.97 -11.41
C TYR A 104 12.51 -9.18 -11.83
N ALA A 105 11.95 -9.14 -13.05
CA ALA A 105 11.14 -10.23 -13.57
C ALA A 105 11.99 -11.50 -13.74
N ALA A 106 13.19 -11.38 -14.34
CA ALA A 106 14.10 -12.49 -14.57
C ALA A 106 14.60 -13.16 -13.28
N GLU A 107 14.74 -12.41 -12.18
CA GLU A 107 15.12 -12.98 -10.89
C GLU A 107 14.04 -13.92 -10.30
N GLY A 108 12.77 -13.76 -10.70
CA GLY A 108 11.69 -14.66 -10.26
C GLY A 108 11.39 -14.62 -8.76
N VAL A 109 11.86 -13.59 -8.04
CA VAL A 109 11.60 -13.42 -6.59
C VAL A 109 10.56 -12.32 -6.36
N ASP A 110 9.35 -12.70 -5.94
CA ASP A 110 8.32 -11.73 -5.54
C ASP A 110 8.74 -10.97 -4.27
N ARG A 111 9.14 -9.72 -4.44
CA ARG A 111 9.50 -8.78 -3.36
C ARG A 111 8.40 -7.78 -3.05
N PHE A 112 7.31 -7.77 -3.81
CA PHE A 112 6.14 -6.97 -3.47
C PHE A 112 5.18 -7.73 -2.56
N LYS A 113 5.11 -9.05 -2.64
CA LYS A 113 4.19 -9.88 -1.85
C LYS A 113 2.73 -9.46 -2.03
N PHE A 114 2.33 -9.12 -3.26
CA PHE A 114 0.98 -8.62 -3.55
C PHE A 114 -0.12 -9.60 -3.12
N GLU A 115 0.08 -10.90 -3.36
CA GLU A 115 -0.86 -11.93 -2.96
C GLU A 115 -1.08 -11.92 -1.45
N LYS A 116 0.02 -12.00 -0.70
CA LYS A 116 -0.01 -11.94 0.77
C LYS A 116 -0.64 -10.64 1.27
N HIS A 117 -0.28 -9.51 0.70
CA HIS A 117 -0.87 -8.22 1.06
C HIS A 117 -2.39 -8.22 0.82
N PHE A 118 -2.84 -8.75 -0.31
CA PHE A 118 -4.28 -8.86 -0.59
C PHE A 118 -4.99 -9.73 0.45
N PHE A 119 -4.50 -10.95 0.70
CA PHE A 119 -5.15 -11.87 1.65
C PHE A 119 -5.07 -11.40 3.11
N ASN A 120 -4.03 -10.65 3.48
CA ASN A 120 -3.98 -9.96 4.75
C ASN A 120 -5.19 -9.03 4.95
N TRP A 121 -5.59 -8.30 3.90
CA TRP A 121 -6.75 -7.40 3.95
C TRP A 121 -8.08 -8.14 3.76
N TYR A 122 -8.11 -9.10 2.84
CA TYR A 122 -9.31 -9.79 2.40
C TYR A 122 -9.83 -10.80 3.43
N GLU A 123 -8.92 -11.45 4.16
CA GLU A 123 -9.24 -12.58 5.03
C GLU A 123 -8.51 -12.51 6.37
N ASP A 124 -7.18 -12.65 6.38
CA ASP A 124 -6.41 -12.98 7.60
C ASP A 124 -6.54 -11.93 8.72
N TYR A 125 -6.65 -10.65 8.35
CA TYR A 125 -6.70 -9.52 9.27
C TYR A 125 -7.88 -8.58 9.03
N LEU A 126 -8.92 -9.04 8.32
CA LEU A 126 -10.13 -8.26 8.11
C LEU A 126 -10.73 -7.81 9.47
N ASN A 127 -10.77 -6.50 9.69
CA ASN A 127 -11.15 -5.91 10.99
C ASN A 127 -12.10 -4.69 10.89
N CYS A 128 -12.35 -4.20 9.67
CA CYS A 128 -13.31 -3.14 9.32
C CYS A 128 -14.19 -3.64 8.16
N PRO A 129 -15.45 -3.19 8.06
CA PRO A 129 -16.21 -3.33 6.82
C PRO A 129 -15.39 -2.80 5.64
N THR A 130 -15.20 -3.63 4.62
CA THR A 130 -14.33 -3.31 3.49
C THR A 130 -15.04 -3.55 2.17
N PHE A 131 -15.07 -2.53 1.32
CA PHE A 131 -15.48 -2.60 -0.08
C PHE A 131 -14.27 -2.97 -0.94
N PHE A 132 -14.22 -4.21 -1.40
CA PHE A 132 -13.21 -4.69 -2.33
C PHE A 132 -13.70 -4.45 -3.76
N VAL A 133 -12.86 -3.86 -4.61
CA VAL A 133 -13.23 -3.57 -5.99
C VAL A 133 -12.06 -3.75 -6.96
N LYS A 134 -12.35 -4.37 -8.11
CA LYS A 134 -11.40 -4.43 -9.22
C LYS A 134 -11.24 -3.03 -9.81
N TYR A 135 -9.99 -2.64 -10.06
CA TYR A 135 -9.63 -1.30 -10.55
C TYR A 135 -10.39 -0.93 -11.84
N ASP A 136 -10.48 -1.88 -12.78
CA ASP A 136 -11.18 -1.72 -14.06
C ASP A 136 -12.71 -1.72 -13.93
N LYS A 137 -13.24 -2.01 -12.73
CA LYS A 137 -14.67 -2.09 -12.42
C LYS A 137 -15.16 -1.02 -11.45
N ILE A 138 -14.28 -0.11 -11.01
CA ILE A 138 -14.66 0.96 -10.07
C ILE A 138 -15.81 1.81 -10.63
N PHE A 139 -15.73 2.18 -11.91
CA PHE A 139 -16.73 3.04 -12.55
C PHE A 139 -18.07 2.34 -12.79
N ASP A 140 -18.05 1.01 -12.95
CA ASP A 140 -19.26 0.19 -13.05
C ASP A 140 -19.89 -0.05 -11.66
N SER A 141 -19.12 0.17 -10.59
CA SER A 141 -19.49 -0.10 -9.20
C SER A 141 -19.75 1.17 -8.38
N LEU A 142 -20.03 2.32 -9.02
CA LEU A 142 -20.19 3.60 -8.32
C LEU A 142 -21.41 3.62 -7.39
N GLU A 143 -22.55 3.11 -7.83
CA GLU A 143 -23.74 3.04 -6.97
C GLU A 143 -23.49 2.25 -5.67
N PRO A 144 -23.05 0.98 -5.71
CA PRO A 144 -22.80 0.22 -4.48
C PRO A 144 -21.65 0.81 -3.66
N LEU A 145 -20.63 1.42 -4.28
CA LEU A 145 -19.58 2.13 -3.56
C LEU A 145 -20.14 3.34 -2.79
N PHE A 146 -21.04 4.11 -3.41
CA PHE A 146 -21.64 5.29 -2.79
C PHE A 146 -22.61 4.90 -1.67
N ASP A 147 -23.40 3.85 -1.88
CA ASP A 147 -24.27 3.29 -0.84
C ASP A 147 -23.42 2.81 0.35
N PHE A 148 -22.34 2.07 0.09
CA PHE A 148 -21.41 1.62 1.13
C PHE A 148 -20.80 2.79 1.91
N LEU A 149 -20.36 3.85 1.22
CA LEU A 149 -19.73 5.03 1.83
C LEU A 149 -20.74 6.04 2.39
N GLU A 150 -22.04 5.78 2.25
CA GLU A 150 -23.14 6.68 2.62
C GLU A 150 -23.05 8.07 1.95
N ILE A 151 -22.55 8.11 0.71
CA ILE A 151 -22.45 9.33 -0.08
C ILE A 151 -23.71 9.43 -0.96
N PRO A 152 -24.41 10.58 -1.00
CA PRO A 152 -25.61 10.71 -1.83
C PRO A 152 -25.34 10.38 -3.31
N LYS A 153 -26.13 9.48 -3.91
CA LYS A 153 -25.98 9.04 -5.32
C LYS A 153 -25.97 10.18 -6.34
N LYS A 154 -26.63 11.32 -6.03
CA LYS A 154 -26.54 12.53 -6.85
C LYS A 154 -25.11 13.04 -7.08
N ARG A 155 -24.13 12.63 -6.26
CA ARG A 155 -22.71 12.96 -6.40
C ARG A 155 -21.99 12.11 -7.44
N ILE A 156 -22.63 11.09 -8.02
CA ILE A 156 -22.04 10.26 -9.09
C ILE A 156 -21.72 11.12 -10.31
N SER A 157 -22.56 12.12 -10.62
CA SER A 157 -22.28 13.09 -11.69
C SER A 157 -20.98 13.87 -11.50
N ASP A 158 -20.56 14.04 -10.25
CA ASP A 158 -19.36 14.78 -9.85
C ASP A 158 -18.14 13.85 -9.72
N PHE A 159 -18.29 12.55 -10.00
CA PHE A 159 -17.20 11.58 -9.97
C PHE A 159 -16.25 11.79 -11.16
N PRO A 160 -14.93 11.63 -10.99
CA PRO A 160 -13.99 11.81 -12.09
C PRO A 160 -14.32 10.88 -13.25
N LYS A 161 -14.00 11.30 -14.48
CA LYS A 161 -14.16 10.42 -15.64
C LYS A 161 -13.10 9.31 -15.62
N PRO A 162 -13.40 8.13 -16.19
CA PRO A 162 -12.40 7.08 -16.38
C PRO A 162 -11.21 7.60 -17.17
N ILE A 163 -10.00 7.34 -16.66
CA ILE A 163 -8.75 7.63 -17.36
C ILE A 163 -8.14 6.32 -17.80
N LYS A 164 -7.77 6.23 -19.08
CA LYS A 164 -7.09 5.05 -19.62
C LYS A 164 -5.75 4.86 -18.90
N ARG A 165 -5.48 3.62 -18.48
CA ARG A 165 -4.21 3.28 -17.83
C ARG A 165 -3.07 3.50 -18.81
N THR A 166 -2.01 4.17 -18.35
CA THR A 166 -0.78 4.38 -19.14
C THR A 166 0.06 3.12 -19.24
N SER A 167 0.13 2.32 -18.17
CA SER A 167 0.92 1.08 -18.16
C SER A 167 0.25 -0.01 -18.97
N SER A 168 1.03 -0.67 -19.82
CA SER A 168 0.63 -1.77 -20.70
C SER A 168 1.66 -2.89 -20.65
N LEU A 169 1.22 -4.15 -20.74
CA LEU A 169 2.13 -5.31 -20.87
C LEU A 169 2.70 -5.41 -22.29
N ASN A 170 1.94 -4.98 -23.30
CA ASN A 170 2.30 -5.11 -24.72
C ASN A 170 3.55 -4.29 -25.11
N GLU A 171 4.02 -3.39 -24.25
CA GLU A 171 5.21 -2.57 -24.46
C GLU A 171 6.49 -3.26 -23.94
N LEU A 172 6.35 -4.40 -23.26
CA LEU A 172 7.47 -5.16 -22.71
C LEU A 172 7.95 -6.23 -23.69
N SER A 173 9.20 -6.68 -23.56
CA SER A 173 9.68 -7.86 -24.28
C SER A 173 8.88 -9.10 -23.87
N GLU A 174 8.71 -10.05 -24.80
CA GLU A 174 8.01 -11.32 -24.54
C GLU A 174 8.60 -12.05 -23.32
N GLU A 175 9.93 -12.06 -23.19
CA GLU A 175 10.63 -12.64 -22.04
C GLU A 175 10.24 -11.96 -20.72
N THR A 176 10.16 -10.63 -20.67
CA THR A 176 9.73 -9.92 -19.46
C THR A 176 8.28 -10.20 -19.13
N GLN A 177 7.41 -10.29 -20.14
CA GLN A 177 6.00 -10.63 -19.93
C GLN A 177 5.85 -12.04 -19.35
N GLU A 178 6.53 -13.02 -19.93
CA GLU A 178 6.53 -14.41 -19.47
C GLU A 178 7.05 -14.52 -18.03
N ASN A 179 8.16 -13.85 -17.70
CA ASN A 179 8.71 -13.87 -16.35
C ASN A 179 7.78 -13.21 -15.32
N LEU A 180 7.09 -12.13 -15.67
CA LEU A 180 6.05 -11.55 -14.82
C LEU A 180 4.84 -12.47 -14.66
N HIS A 181 4.46 -13.18 -15.73
CA HIS A 181 3.39 -14.16 -15.69
C HIS A 181 3.75 -15.34 -14.79
N GLN A 182 4.99 -15.82 -14.80
CA GLN A 182 5.44 -16.86 -13.87
C GLN A 182 5.40 -16.39 -12.41
N LEU A 183 5.73 -15.12 -12.15
CA LEU A 183 5.67 -14.54 -10.82
C LEU A 183 4.25 -14.38 -10.27
N TYR A 184 3.30 -13.95 -11.11
CA TYR A 184 1.99 -13.48 -10.65
C TYR A 184 0.78 -14.09 -11.33
N GLY A 185 0.96 -14.93 -12.34
CA GLY A 185 -0.12 -15.52 -13.14
C GLY A 185 -1.13 -16.28 -12.28
N ASP A 186 -0.65 -17.09 -11.34
CA ASP A 186 -1.49 -17.82 -10.40
C ASP A 186 -2.34 -16.87 -9.53
N PHE A 187 -1.73 -15.80 -9.02
CA PHE A 187 -2.45 -14.81 -8.22
C PHE A 187 -3.44 -14.03 -9.07
N ASN A 188 -3.07 -13.65 -10.30
CA ASN A 188 -3.96 -12.99 -11.25
C ASN A 188 -5.19 -13.85 -11.57
N GLN A 189 -5.01 -15.16 -11.74
CA GLN A 189 -6.12 -16.10 -11.93
C GLN A 189 -7.04 -16.19 -10.69
N LYS A 190 -6.47 -16.17 -9.47
CA LYS A 190 -7.27 -16.10 -8.24
C LYS A 190 -8.13 -14.84 -8.21
N LEU A 191 -7.56 -13.68 -8.54
CA LEU A 191 -8.29 -12.41 -8.61
C LEU A 191 -9.37 -12.39 -9.69
N ALA A 192 -9.14 -13.04 -10.83
CA ALA A 192 -10.12 -13.12 -11.92
C ALA A 192 -11.41 -13.85 -11.51
N ARG A 193 -11.34 -14.77 -10.54
CA ARG A 193 -12.49 -15.54 -10.02
C ARG A 193 -13.32 -14.75 -9.00
N LEU A 194 -12.78 -13.67 -8.45
CA LEU A 194 -13.52 -12.80 -7.53
C LEU A 194 -14.58 -11.99 -8.29
N PRO A 195 -15.68 -11.60 -7.64
CA PRO A 195 -16.65 -10.69 -8.24
C PRO A 195 -16.02 -9.33 -8.53
N ASP A 196 -16.66 -8.54 -9.39
CA ASP A 196 -16.16 -7.21 -9.76
C ASP A 196 -16.04 -6.26 -8.56
N TYR A 197 -16.94 -6.42 -7.59
CA TYR A 197 -16.82 -5.88 -6.25
C TYR A 197 -17.43 -6.83 -5.20
N GLU A 198 -17.04 -6.66 -3.95
CA GLU A 198 -17.58 -7.39 -2.79
C GLU A 198 -17.50 -6.51 -1.55
N ILE A 199 -18.54 -6.56 -0.70
CA ILE A 199 -18.49 -5.97 0.64
C ILE A 199 -18.27 -7.10 1.63
N ARG A 200 -17.17 -7.04 2.37
CA ARG A 200 -16.89 -7.99 3.46
C ARG A 200 -17.01 -7.29 4.80
N ILE A 201 -17.68 -7.97 5.74
CA ILE A 201 -17.87 -7.51 7.10
C ILE A 201 -17.15 -8.50 8.02
N PRO A 202 -16.31 -8.05 8.97
CA PRO A 202 -15.64 -8.95 9.90
C PRO A 202 -16.68 -9.69 10.78
N GLU A 203 -16.57 -11.02 10.88
CA GLU A 203 -17.53 -11.85 11.63
C GLU A 203 -17.59 -11.52 13.14
N LYS A 204 -16.51 -10.97 13.69
CA LYS A 204 -16.41 -10.58 15.10
C LYS A 204 -15.73 -9.22 15.20
N THR A 205 -16.35 -8.29 15.92
CA THR A 205 -15.68 -7.08 16.41
C THR A 205 -14.62 -7.51 17.42
N GLN A 206 -13.42 -7.84 16.94
CA GLN A 206 -12.31 -8.20 17.81
C GLN A 206 -11.95 -6.98 18.66
N SER A 207 -11.86 -7.16 19.98
CA SER A 207 -11.33 -6.12 20.87
C SER A 207 -9.99 -5.64 20.32
N VAL A 208 -9.86 -4.33 20.07
CA VAL A 208 -8.62 -3.71 19.58
C VAL A 208 -7.42 -4.13 20.45
N LEU A 209 -7.66 -4.31 21.76
CA LEU A 209 -6.66 -4.72 22.74
C LEU A 209 -6.16 -6.15 22.49
N LEU A 210 -7.04 -7.08 22.10
CA LEU A 210 -6.67 -8.45 21.74
C LEU A 210 -6.07 -8.53 20.32
N SER A 211 -6.55 -7.71 19.38
CA SER A 211 -5.99 -7.63 18.02
C SER A 211 -4.55 -7.12 18.00
N ASN A 212 -4.20 -6.20 18.90
CA ASN A 212 -2.84 -5.70 19.07
C ASN A 212 -1.83 -6.79 19.50
N LEU A 213 -2.31 -7.89 20.09
CA LEU A 213 -1.46 -9.03 20.49
C LEU A 213 -1.15 -9.96 19.31
N LYS A 214 -1.84 -9.84 18.18
CA LYS A 214 -1.46 -10.58 16.97
C LYS A 214 -0.10 -10.07 16.47
N LEU A 215 0.81 -11.01 16.21
CA LEU A 215 2.20 -10.78 15.79
C LEU A 215 2.43 -9.64 14.77
N PRO A 216 1.63 -9.46 13.70
CA PRO A 216 1.89 -8.36 12.76
C PRO A 216 1.64 -6.97 13.35
N TYR A 217 0.66 -6.83 14.25
CA TYR A 217 0.37 -5.53 14.86
C TYR A 217 1.45 -5.11 15.85
N LEU A 218 2.06 -6.07 16.56
CA LEU A 218 3.20 -5.84 17.44
C LEU A 218 4.43 -5.34 16.65
N GLY A 219 4.74 -6.02 15.53
CA GLY A 219 5.85 -5.64 14.64
C GLY A 219 5.67 -4.25 14.03
N VAL A 220 4.46 -3.93 13.55
CA VAL A 220 4.16 -2.58 13.01
C VAL A 220 4.24 -1.51 14.10
N TRP A 221 3.76 -1.79 15.32
CA TRP A 221 3.79 -0.83 16.43
C TRP A 221 5.21 -0.46 16.85
N LEU A 222 6.12 -1.44 16.92
CA LEU A 222 7.54 -1.19 17.21
C LEU A 222 8.20 -0.32 16.13
N ASP A 223 7.94 -0.63 14.86
CA ASP A 223 8.46 0.14 13.73
C ASP A 223 7.90 1.58 13.70
N ASP A 224 6.63 1.76 14.05
CA ASP A 224 5.97 3.07 14.02
C ASP A 224 6.47 3.99 15.14
N LYS A 225 6.70 3.44 16.34
CA LYS A 225 7.39 4.16 17.42
C LYS A 225 8.81 4.54 17.02
N TYR A 226 9.53 3.65 16.35
CA TYR A 226 10.88 3.93 15.87
C TYR A 226 10.90 5.00 14.76
N PHE A 227 9.92 4.96 13.84
CA PHE A 227 9.77 5.97 12.79
C PHE A 227 9.43 7.35 13.37
N ASN A 228 8.46 7.43 14.29
CA ASN A 228 8.10 8.67 14.96
C ASN A 228 9.26 9.22 15.78
N LEU A 229 10.03 8.36 16.49
CA LEU A 229 11.25 8.77 17.18
C LEU A 229 12.30 9.35 16.21
N LYS A 230 12.53 8.70 15.06
CA LYS A 230 13.44 9.22 14.02
C LYS A 230 12.96 10.55 13.44
N LYS A 231 11.66 10.71 13.19
CA LYS A 231 11.07 11.95 12.68
C LYS A 231 11.19 13.07 13.72
N LEU A 232 10.95 12.76 15.00
CA LEU A 232 11.16 13.69 16.10
C LEU A 232 12.64 14.13 16.19
N ILE A 233 13.57 13.17 16.17
CA ILE A 233 15.03 13.47 16.16
C ILE A 233 15.42 14.31 14.94
N ARG A 234 14.86 14.02 13.75
CA ARG A 234 15.14 14.76 12.52
C ARG A 234 14.60 16.20 12.56
N ASN A 235 13.45 16.42 13.20
CA ASN A 235 12.82 17.73 13.32
C ASN A 235 13.38 18.57 14.49
N GLU A 236 13.77 17.91 15.59
CA GLU A 236 14.34 18.55 16.79
C GLU A 236 15.85 18.80 16.64
N VAL A 237 16.54 18.09 15.74
CA VAL A 237 18.00 18.20 15.60
C VAL A 237 18.42 18.50 14.16
N PRO A 238 18.26 19.75 13.68
CA PRO A 238 18.81 20.19 12.40
C PRO A 238 20.35 20.09 12.34
N TYR A 239 21.00 19.96 13.50
CA TYR A 239 22.45 20.03 13.68
C TYR A 239 23.17 18.68 13.86
N SER A 240 22.47 17.55 13.89
CA SER A 240 23.11 16.24 14.15
C SER A 240 23.74 15.62 12.91
N MET A 241 23.12 15.83 11.74
CA MET A 241 23.69 15.37 10.47
C MET A 241 25.02 16.06 10.18
N THR A 242 25.17 17.36 10.47
CA THR A 242 26.44 18.07 10.32
C THR A 242 27.51 17.60 11.31
N LEU A 243 27.14 17.19 12.53
CA LEU A 243 28.09 16.64 13.50
C LEU A 243 28.53 15.21 13.11
N ILE A 244 27.61 14.37 12.65
CA ILE A 244 27.92 13.02 12.17
C ILE A 244 28.75 13.07 10.89
N GLN A 245 28.45 13.99 9.95
CA GLN A 245 29.28 14.25 8.76
C GLN A 245 30.70 14.67 9.17
N LYS A 246 30.83 15.67 10.08
CA LYS A 246 32.12 16.13 10.59
C LYS A 246 32.92 15.02 11.27
N ILE A 247 32.29 14.15 12.06
CA ILE A 247 32.97 13.02 12.71
C ILE A 247 33.43 11.99 11.66
N ARG A 248 32.66 11.77 10.59
CA ARG A 248 33.05 10.92 9.46
C ARG A 248 34.23 11.49 8.70
N ASP A 249 34.21 12.79 8.43
CA ASP A 249 35.27 13.49 7.69
C ASP A 249 36.57 13.52 8.48
N ILE A 250 36.52 13.74 9.82
CA ILE A 250 37.68 13.65 10.72
C ILE A 250 38.29 12.25 10.73
N LYS A 251 37.46 11.19 10.71
CA LYS A 251 37.96 9.81 10.63
C LYS A 251 38.62 9.53 9.29
N ASN A 252 38.02 9.98 8.19
CA ASN A 252 38.59 9.77 6.84
C ASN A 252 39.91 10.52 6.63
N GLN A 253 40.05 11.74 7.19
CA GLN A 253 41.32 12.48 7.16
C GLN A 253 42.44 11.81 7.97
N ARG A 254 42.11 11.06 9.04
CA ARG A 254 43.12 10.31 9.81
C ARG A 254 43.62 9.07 9.06
N TYR A 255 42.76 8.43 8.27
CA TYR A 255 43.14 7.25 7.47
C TYR A 255 43.99 7.58 6.24
N GLN A 256 44.00 8.83 5.77
CA GLN A 256 44.85 9.26 4.65
C GLN A 256 46.23 9.79 5.07
N ASN A 257 46.48 9.95 6.38
CA ASN A 257 47.72 10.49 6.93
C ASN A 257 48.56 9.44 7.70
N THR A 258 48.25 8.15 7.49
CA THR A 258 48.99 6.98 8.00
C THR A 258 49.23 6.04 6.84
#